data_AF-A0A7C5PU60-F1
#
_entry.id   AF-A0A7C5PU60-F1
#
_cell.length_a   1.000
_cell.length_b   1.000
_cell.length_c   1.000
_cell.angle_alpha   90.00
_cell.angle_beta   90.00
_cell.angle_gamma   90.00
#
_symmetry.space_group_name_H-M   'P 1'
#
loop_
_entity.id
_entity.type
_entity.pdbx_description
1 polymer ?
#
loop_
_entity_poly.entity_id
_entity_poly.type
_entity_poly.pdbx_seq_one_letter_code
_entity_poly.pdbx_strand_id
1 'polypeptide(L)'
;MIVYSSVKSDFRQDVRNNLIADKILTAYKRHLGHSTSQSEIDSWKNSMMYMSNILEDDGIPEDTGVAVEYKIPQTSKRIDIILTGLNEQNKSAAVIVELKQWSEAKLTSKDAIVKTYLGGGEREVNHPSYQAWTYAPLLEDFNEAVQEQSISLNPCAYLHNMESEGVIKHSRYQHYLDKAPSFIKSDTEKLTDFIKQFIRYGDAGRVMFEIDNGKIRPSKNLADKLLSMLQGNEEFFMIDDQKLVYETALNLAQTSTVKDKHVLIVEGGPGTGKSVVAINLLVQLTGQRLVSQYVTKNAAPRAVYESVLTGSFTRTHITNLFSGSGAYTNTDANVFDALIVDEA
;
A
#
# COMPACT_ATOMS: atom_id res chain seq x y z
N MET A 1 -12.27 -8.25 -6.75
CA MET A 1 -13.33 -8.96 -6.01
C MET A 1 -13.86 -8.01 -4.95
N ILE A 2 -15.04 -7.45 -5.21
CA ILE A 2 -15.70 -6.49 -4.32
C ILE A 2 -16.47 -7.23 -3.22
N VAL A 3 -16.40 -6.76 -1.98
CA VAL A 3 -17.27 -7.25 -0.90
C VAL A 3 -18.64 -6.59 -0.99
N TYR A 4 -18.74 -5.25 -0.96
CA TYR A 4 -20.00 -4.53 -1.14
C TYR A 4 -19.89 -3.55 -2.31
N SER A 5 -20.91 -3.53 -3.18
CA SER A 5 -21.01 -2.58 -4.31
C SER A 5 -22.44 -2.09 -4.46
N SER A 6 -22.62 -0.78 -4.65
CA SER A 6 -23.90 -0.16 -4.98
C SER A 6 -23.66 1.21 -5.62
N VAL A 7 -24.72 1.99 -5.85
CA VAL A 7 -24.61 3.42 -6.15
C VAL A 7 -24.77 4.25 -4.86
N LYS A 8 -24.36 5.53 -4.88
CA LYS A 8 -24.41 6.45 -3.74
C LYS A 8 -25.77 6.43 -3.03
N SER A 9 -26.87 6.52 -3.77
CA SER A 9 -28.22 6.55 -3.21
C SER A 9 -28.54 5.30 -2.37
N ASP A 10 -28.25 4.12 -2.91
CA ASP A 10 -28.44 2.82 -2.23
C ASP A 10 -27.49 2.66 -1.04
N PHE A 11 -26.22 3.05 -1.18
CA PHE A 11 -25.25 3.05 -0.09
C PHE A 11 -25.74 3.89 1.09
N ARG A 12 -26.17 5.13 0.83
CA ARG A 12 -26.69 6.02 1.89
C ARG A 12 -27.96 5.46 2.52
N GLN A 13 -28.85 4.84 1.74
CA GLN A 13 -30.05 4.19 2.27
C GLN A 13 -29.70 3.00 3.18
N ASP A 14 -28.69 2.20 2.80
CA ASP A 14 -28.20 1.07 3.59
C ASP A 14 -27.56 1.52 4.90
N VAL A 15 -26.80 2.63 4.88
CA VAL A 15 -26.23 3.23 6.08
C VAL A 15 -27.34 3.77 6.99
N ARG A 16 -28.28 4.55 6.44
CA ARG A 16 -29.41 5.14 7.18
C ARG A 16 -30.29 4.08 7.86
N ASN A 17 -30.50 2.94 7.19
CA ASN A 17 -31.29 1.83 7.72
C ASN A 17 -30.50 0.90 8.66
N ASN A 18 -29.22 1.21 8.96
CA ASN A 18 -28.32 0.36 9.75
C ASN A 18 -28.09 -1.04 9.15
N LEU A 19 -28.16 -1.17 7.82
CA LEU A 19 -27.98 -2.45 7.11
C LEU A 19 -26.57 -2.63 6.53
N ILE A 20 -25.79 -1.55 6.44
CA ILE A 20 -24.51 -1.55 5.72
C ILE A 20 -23.52 -2.59 6.26
N ALA A 21 -23.32 -2.66 7.58
CA ALA A 21 -22.36 -3.58 8.19
C ALA A 21 -22.78 -5.05 8.00
N ASP A 22 -24.08 -5.35 8.09
CA ASP A 22 -24.61 -6.70 7.88
C ASP A 22 -24.49 -7.13 6.41
N LYS A 23 -24.70 -6.19 5.48
CA LYS A 23 -24.51 -6.43 4.05
C LYS A 23 -23.05 -6.68 3.71
N ILE A 24 -22.12 -5.87 4.24
CA ILE A 24 -20.68 -6.09 4.09
C ILE A 24 -20.30 -7.45 4.67
N LEU A 25 -20.73 -7.78 5.90
CA LEU A 25 -20.43 -9.06 6.55
C LEU A 25 -20.96 -10.27 5.76
N THR A 26 -22.19 -10.18 5.26
CA THR A 26 -22.81 -11.24 4.46
C THR A 26 -22.02 -11.49 3.18
N ALA A 27 -21.63 -10.42 2.49
CA ALA A 27 -20.84 -10.55 1.28
C ALA A 27 -19.40 -10.98 1.58
N TYR A 28 -18.79 -10.53 2.68
CA TYR A 28 -17.47 -10.94 3.13
C TYR A 28 -17.42 -12.45 3.33
N LYS A 29 -18.38 -13.00 4.08
CA LYS A 29 -18.52 -14.45 4.31
C LYS A 29 -18.69 -15.23 3.01
N ARG A 30 -19.49 -14.70 2.08
CA ARG A 30 -19.72 -15.33 0.77
C ARG A 30 -18.44 -15.43 -0.05
N HIS A 31 -17.64 -14.37 -0.07
CA HIS A 31 -16.44 -14.31 -0.91
C HIS A 31 -15.20 -14.94 -0.29
N LEU A 32 -15.07 -14.92 1.04
CA LEU A 32 -13.88 -15.41 1.75
C LEU A 32 -14.08 -16.73 2.49
N GLY A 33 -15.32 -17.21 2.61
CA GLY A 33 -15.63 -18.50 3.24
C GLY A 33 -15.50 -18.53 4.77
N HIS A 34 -15.19 -17.39 5.41
CA HIS A 34 -15.10 -17.26 6.86
C HIS A 34 -15.66 -15.91 7.35
N SER A 35 -15.89 -15.79 8.66
CA SER A 35 -16.30 -14.54 9.31
C SER A 35 -15.09 -13.66 9.65
N THR A 36 -15.36 -12.41 10.05
CA THR A 36 -14.38 -11.50 10.66
C THR A 36 -14.68 -11.28 12.16
N SER A 37 -13.84 -10.53 12.87
CA SER A 37 -14.01 -10.19 14.28
C SER A 37 -15.11 -9.15 14.50
N GLN A 38 -15.66 -9.08 15.72
CA GLN A 38 -16.65 -8.06 16.08
C GLN A 38 -16.10 -6.63 15.91
N SER A 39 -14.82 -6.43 16.26
CA SER A 39 -14.16 -5.13 16.10
C SER A 39 -14.13 -4.64 14.66
N GLU A 40 -14.06 -5.55 13.69
CA GLU A 40 -14.09 -5.22 12.26
C GLU A 40 -15.52 -4.86 11.81
N ILE A 41 -16.53 -5.55 12.34
CA ILE A 41 -17.93 -5.21 12.05
C ILE A 41 -18.25 -3.81 12.61
N ASP A 42 -17.79 -3.52 13.83
CA ASP A 42 -17.95 -2.22 14.47
C ASP A 42 -17.17 -1.13 13.72
N SER A 43 -16.00 -1.46 13.15
CA SER A 43 -15.24 -0.52 12.32
C SER A 43 -16.01 -0.11 11.07
N TRP A 44 -16.60 -1.07 10.35
CA TRP A 44 -17.46 -0.77 9.20
C TRP A 44 -18.64 0.10 9.59
N LYS A 45 -19.35 -0.26 10.66
CA LYS A 45 -20.51 0.51 11.13
C LYS A 45 -20.15 1.97 11.40
N ASN A 46 -19.01 2.22 12.05
CA ASN A 46 -18.57 3.56 12.37
C ASN A 46 -18.11 4.33 11.12
N SER A 47 -17.18 3.77 10.36
CA SER A 47 -16.56 4.45 9.22
C SER A 47 -17.54 4.76 8.09
N MET A 48 -18.51 3.86 7.83
CA MET A 48 -19.51 4.07 6.78
C MET A 48 -20.47 5.23 7.08
N MET A 49 -20.74 5.54 8.35
CA MET A 49 -21.52 6.72 8.73
C MET A 49 -20.82 8.01 8.31
N TYR A 50 -19.50 8.10 8.57
CA TYR A 50 -18.73 9.28 8.16
C TYR A 50 -18.71 9.44 6.65
N MET A 51 -18.53 8.36 5.91
CA MET A 51 -18.55 8.41 4.44
C MET A 51 -19.94 8.70 3.86
N SER A 52 -21.02 8.21 4.48
CA SER A 52 -22.38 8.57 4.11
C SER A 52 -22.66 10.07 4.30
N ASN A 53 -22.04 10.72 5.28
CA ASN A 53 -22.14 12.17 5.48
C ASN A 53 -21.36 12.95 4.41
N ILE A 54 -20.16 12.49 4.05
CA ILE A 54 -19.38 13.10 2.95
C ILE A 54 -20.14 13.03 1.62
N LEU A 55 -20.77 11.87 1.37
CA LEU A 55 -21.54 11.62 0.16
C LEU A 55 -22.94 12.25 0.19
N GLU A 56 -23.35 12.94 1.26
CA GLU A 56 -24.65 13.61 1.30
C GLU A 56 -24.77 14.78 0.31
N ASP A 57 -23.66 15.43 -0.01
CA ASP A 57 -23.62 16.57 -0.93
C ASP A 57 -24.18 16.20 -2.32
N ASP A 58 -25.15 16.98 -2.80
CA ASP A 58 -25.83 16.79 -4.10
C ASP A 58 -24.92 17.03 -5.31
N GLY A 59 -23.77 17.68 -5.10
CA GLY A 59 -22.72 17.84 -6.11
C GLY A 59 -22.00 16.54 -6.44
N ILE A 60 -22.14 15.50 -5.60
CA ILE A 60 -21.73 14.13 -5.92
C ILE A 60 -22.97 13.39 -6.47
N PRO A 61 -22.98 12.95 -7.74
CA PRO A 61 -24.15 12.34 -8.36
C PRO A 61 -24.69 11.10 -7.62
N GLU A 62 -26.02 10.96 -7.54
CA GLU A 62 -26.69 9.85 -6.85
C GLU A 62 -26.36 8.46 -7.42
N ASP A 63 -25.95 8.39 -8.68
CA ASP A 63 -25.54 7.20 -9.41
C ASP A 63 -24.00 7.02 -9.45
N THR A 64 -23.26 7.73 -8.59
CA THR A 64 -21.83 7.46 -8.32
C THR A 64 -21.68 6.03 -7.79
N GLY A 65 -20.81 5.21 -8.39
CA GLY A 65 -20.52 3.88 -7.88
C GLY A 65 -19.81 3.95 -6.52
N VAL A 66 -20.21 3.08 -5.59
CA VAL A 66 -19.58 2.92 -4.27
C VAL A 66 -19.23 1.46 -4.08
N ALA A 67 -17.95 1.15 -3.95
CA ALA A 67 -17.45 -0.15 -3.52
C ALA A 67 -16.76 -0.04 -2.17
N VAL A 68 -16.97 -1.04 -1.32
CA VAL A 68 -16.37 -1.14 0.01
C VAL A 68 -15.61 -2.46 0.12
N GLU A 69 -14.44 -2.42 0.75
CA GLU A 69 -13.56 -3.58 0.98
C GLU A 69 -13.19 -4.26 -0.35
N TYR A 70 -12.68 -3.48 -1.31
CA TYR A 70 -12.24 -4.01 -2.61
C TYR A 70 -10.91 -4.75 -2.44
N LYS A 71 -10.91 -6.07 -2.67
CA LYS A 71 -9.68 -6.86 -2.66
C LYS A 71 -8.89 -6.64 -3.94
N ILE A 72 -7.66 -6.14 -3.80
CA ILE A 72 -6.73 -5.96 -4.91
C ILE A 72 -6.29 -7.36 -5.40
N PRO A 73 -6.41 -7.67 -6.72
CA PRO A 73 -6.03 -8.96 -7.27
C PRO A 73 -4.60 -9.37 -6.89
N GLN A 74 -4.39 -10.68 -6.70
CA GLN A 74 -3.10 -11.30 -6.34
C GLN A 74 -2.46 -10.82 -5.03
N THR A 75 -3.17 -10.02 -4.22
CA THR A 75 -2.70 -9.59 -2.90
C THR A 75 -3.70 -9.94 -1.80
N SER A 76 -3.27 -9.82 -0.55
CA SER A 76 -4.16 -9.84 0.62
C SER A 76 -4.74 -8.46 0.94
N LYS A 77 -4.39 -7.42 0.18
CA LYS A 77 -4.72 -6.03 0.47
C LYS A 77 -6.12 -5.68 0.02
N ARG A 78 -6.74 -4.77 0.78
CA ARG A 78 -8.09 -4.30 0.54
C ARG A 78 -8.09 -2.78 0.60
N ILE A 79 -8.83 -2.19 -0.33
CA ILE A 79 -9.13 -0.77 -0.36
C ILE A 79 -10.44 -0.57 0.38
N ASP A 80 -10.47 0.34 1.35
CA ASP A 80 -11.64 0.55 2.20
C ASP A 80 -12.84 1.02 1.38
N ILE A 81 -12.67 2.09 0.58
CA ILE A 81 -13.70 2.57 -0.35
C ILE A 81 -13.10 2.91 -1.71
N ILE A 82 -13.82 2.56 -2.77
CA ILE A 82 -13.64 3.11 -4.11
C ILE A 82 -14.93 3.80 -4.53
N LEU A 83 -14.85 5.08 -4.90
CA LEU A 83 -15.94 5.80 -5.54
C LEU A 83 -15.66 5.86 -7.04
N THR A 84 -16.65 5.60 -7.89
CA THR A 84 -16.46 5.63 -9.33
C THR A 84 -17.46 6.53 -10.03
N GLY A 85 -17.02 7.11 -11.15
CA GLY A 85 -17.86 7.95 -11.99
C GLY A 85 -17.07 8.45 -13.20
N LEU A 86 -17.48 9.61 -13.70
CA LEU A 86 -16.83 10.30 -14.82
C LEU A 86 -16.36 11.69 -14.39
N ASN A 87 -15.19 12.10 -14.86
CA ASN A 87 -14.69 13.46 -14.66
C ASN A 87 -15.35 14.46 -15.62
N GLU A 88 -14.95 15.74 -15.53
CA GLU A 88 -15.47 16.81 -16.39
C GLU A 88 -15.30 16.55 -17.90
N GLN A 89 -14.30 15.76 -18.30
CA GLN A 89 -14.06 15.38 -19.69
C GLN A 89 -14.76 14.07 -20.09
N ASN A 90 -15.73 13.60 -19.29
CA ASN A 90 -16.43 12.32 -19.46
C ASN A 90 -15.51 11.09 -19.51
N LYS A 91 -14.34 11.16 -18.87
CA LYS A 91 -13.43 10.01 -18.73
C LYS A 91 -13.68 9.30 -17.41
N SER A 92 -13.54 7.98 -17.42
CA SER A 92 -13.66 7.14 -16.23
C SER A 92 -12.68 7.59 -15.14
N ALA A 93 -13.20 7.76 -13.93
CA ALA A 93 -12.42 8.14 -12.76
C ALA A 93 -12.82 7.29 -11.56
N ALA A 94 -11.85 6.99 -10.71
CA ALA A 94 -12.03 6.35 -9.43
C ALA A 94 -11.32 7.15 -8.34
N VAL A 95 -12.01 7.38 -7.23
CA VAL A 95 -11.45 7.94 -6.00
C VAL A 95 -11.23 6.80 -5.02
N ILE A 96 -9.99 6.56 -4.64
CA ILE A 96 -9.58 5.52 -3.69
C ILE A 96 -9.49 6.18 -2.31
N VAL A 97 -10.29 5.73 -1.35
CA VAL A 97 -10.32 6.32 0.00
C VAL A 97 -9.86 5.28 1.01
N GLU A 98 -8.74 5.55 1.68
CA GLU A 98 -8.29 4.82 2.86
C GLU A 98 -8.92 5.46 4.12
N LEU A 99 -9.59 4.68 4.95
CA LEU A 99 -10.28 5.15 6.16
C LEU A 99 -9.48 4.76 7.39
N LYS A 100 -9.17 5.75 8.25
CA LYS A 100 -8.57 5.49 9.56
C LYS A 100 -9.43 6.06 10.68
N GLN A 101 -9.67 5.24 11.69
CA GLN A 101 -10.36 5.65 12.91
C GLN A 101 -9.43 6.29 13.96
N TRP A 102 -8.25 6.76 13.57
CA TRP A 102 -7.23 7.24 14.51
C TRP A 102 -7.62 8.59 15.09
N SER A 103 -7.46 8.76 16.39
CA SER A 103 -7.64 10.04 17.09
C SER A 103 -6.33 10.81 17.29
N GLU A 104 -5.20 10.09 17.29
CA GLU A 104 -3.88 10.65 17.56
C GLU A 104 -2.81 9.97 16.70
N ALA A 105 -1.73 10.69 16.42
CA ALA A 105 -0.54 10.15 15.79
C ALA A 105 0.70 10.87 16.31
N LYS A 106 1.85 10.20 16.27
CA LYS A 106 3.17 10.74 16.62
C LYS A 106 4.13 10.54 15.46
N LEU A 107 5.01 11.52 15.27
CA LEU A 107 6.10 11.43 14.30
C LEU A 107 7.09 10.34 14.70
N THR A 108 7.70 9.71 13.70
CA THR A 108 8.84 8.80 13.87
C THR A 108 10.04 9.30 13.07
N SER A 109 11.22 8.72 13.23
CA SER A 109 12.38 9.01 12.38
C SER A 109 12.29 8.36 11.00
N LYS A 110 11.51 7.28 10.87
CA LYS A 110 11.37 6.44 9.68
C LYS A 110 10.53 7.12 8.59
N ASP A 111 10.89 6.92 7.32
CA ASP A 111 10.16 7.53 6.21
C ASP A 111 8.78 6.89 6.02
N ALA A 112 7.76 7.70 5.74
CA ALA A 112 6.37 7.27 5.64
C ALA A 112 5.81 6.45 6.83
N ILE A 113 6.44 6.46 8.00
CA ILE A 113 5.97 5.75 9.20
C ILE A 113 5.55 6.76 10.28
N VAL A 114 4.42 6.48 10.92
CA VAL A 114 3.92 7.19 12.10
C VAL A 114 3.67 6.20 13.24
N LYS A 115 3.53 6.70 14.46
CA LYS A 115 3.13 5.89 15.61
C LYS A 115 1.74 6.30 16.08
N THR A 116 0.86 5.35 16.35
CA THR A 116 -0.49 5.62 16.85
C THR A 116 -0.97 4.47 17.75
N TYR A 117 -2.06 4.69 18.49
CA TYR A 117 -2.63 3.68 19.38
C TYR A 117 -3.59 2.76 18.63
N LEU A 118 -3.23 1.48 18.48
CA LEU A 118 -3.98 0.48 17.74
C LEU A 118 -3.93 -0.88 18.44
N GLY A 119 -5.09 -1.53 18.55
CA GLY A 119 -5.20 -2.89 19.10
C GLY A 119 -4.64 -2.99 20.52
N GLY A 120 -4.92 -2.00 21.38
CA GLY A 120 -4.55 -1.99 22.79
C GLY A 120 -3.13 -1.48 23.12
N GLY A 121 -2.41 -0.90 22.16
CA GLY A 121 -1.08 -0.34 22.43
C GLY A 121 -0.59 0.61 21.33
N GLU A 122 0.49 1.33 21.61
CA GLU A 122 1.16 2.13 20.58
C GLU A 122 1.90 1.23 19.57
N ARG A 123 1.69 1.49 18.28
CA ARG A 123 2.32 0.75 17.18
C ARG A 123 2.83 1.72 16.13
N GLU A 124 3.96 1.36 15.52
CA GLU A 124 4.41 1.99 14.28
C GLU A 124 3.62 1.41 13.11
N VAL A 125 3.14 2.29 12.23
CA VAL A 125 2.31 1.95 11.07
C VAL A 125 2.59 2.92 9.94
N ASN A 126 2.19 2.55 8.73
CA ASN A 126 2.35 3.42 7.58
C ASN A 126 1.53 4.70 7.73
N HIS A 127 2.08 5.79 7.22
CA HIS A 127 1.36 7.03 7.06
C HIS A 127 0.14 6.80 6.12
N PRO A 128 -1.08 7.25 6.46
CA PRO A 128 -2.28 6.96 5.68
C PRO A 128 -2.19 7.42 4.21
N SER A 129 -1.63 8.60 3.97
CA SER A 129 -1.34 9.10 2.62
C SER A 129 -0.45 8.14 1.82
N TYR A 130 0.64 7.64 2.42
CA TYR A 130 1.51 6.67 1.75
C TYR A 130 0.73 5.42 1.38
N GLN A 131 -0.03 4.87 2.33
CA GLN A 131 -0.81 3.66 2.11
C GLN A 131 -1.82 3.83 0.97
N ALA A 132 -2.65 4.87 1.02
CA ALA A 132 -3.63 5.20 -0.02
C ALA A 132 -2.96 5.38 -1.38
N TRP A 133 -1.84 6.13 -1.42
CA TRP A 133 -1.08 6.32 -2.65
C TRP A 133 -0.60 4.99 -3.23
N THR A 134 -0.01 4.10 -2.44
CA THR A 134 0.54 2.83 -2.95
C THR A 134 -0.52 1.87 -3.51
N TYR A 135 -1.80 2.01 -3.14
CA TYR A 135 -2.87 1.20 -3.70
C TYR A 135 -3.22 1.56 -5.14
N ALA A 136 -3.06 2.81 -5.55
CA ALA A 136 -3.33 3.23 -6.92
C ALA A 136 -2.43 2.54 -7.97
N PRO A 137 -1.08 2.62 -7.89
CA PRO A 137 -0.21 1.92 -8.84
C PRO A 137 -0.31 0.40 -8.70
N LEU A 138 -0.60 -0.12 -7.50
CA LEU A 138 -0.83 -1.54 -7.30
C LEU A 138 -2.09 -2.02 -8.05
N LEU A 139 -3.18 -1.27 -7.97
CA LEU A 139 -4.41 -1.55 -8.72
C LEU A 139 -4.16 -1.43 -10.23
N GLU A 140 -3.45 -0.39 -10.66
CA GLU A 140 -3.08 -0.19 -12.06
C GLU A 140 -2.23 -1.34 -12.61
N ASP A 141 -1.24 -1.84 -11.86
CA ASP A 141 -0.36 -2.94 -12.30
C ASP A 141 -1.10 -4.27 -12.47
N PHE A 142 -2.10 -4.55 -11.62
CA PHE A 142 -2.81 -5.83 -11.64
C PHE A 142 -4.11 -5.83 -12.44
N ASN A 143 -4.61 -4.66 -12.85
CA ASN A 143 -5.89 -4.52 -13.50
C ASN A 143 -5.76 -3.98 -14.93
N GLU A 144 -6.02 -4.85 -15.91
CA GLU A 144 -5.96 -4.49 -17.32
C GLU A 144 -6.93 -3.36 -17.69
N ALA A 145 -8.14 -3.35 -17.12
CA ALA A 145 -9.16 -2.36 -17.44
C ALA A 145 -8.72 -0.95 -17.02
N VAL A 146 -8.03 -0.81 -15.88
CA VAL A 146 -7.51 0.48 -15.41
C VAL A 146 -6.57 1.10 -16.45
N GLN A 147 -5.66 0.32 -17.02
CA GLN A 147 -4.71 0.81 -18.02
C GLN A 147 -5.36 1.04 -19.38
N GLU A 148 -6.06 0.02 -19.91
CA GLU A 148 -6.63 0.08 -21.27
C GLU A 148 -7.71 1.13 -21.41
N GLN A 149 -8.53 1.32 -20.37
CA GLN A 149 -9.58 2.33 -20.35
C GLN A 149 -9.08 3.67 -19.78
N SER A 150 -7.80 3.75 -19.41
CA SER A 150 -7.17 4.94 -18.84
C SER A 150 -7.98 5.54 -17.69
N ILE A 151 -8.42 4.68 -16.76
CA ILE A 151 -9.20 5.08 -15.60
C ILE A 151 -8.28 5.90 -14.69
N SER A 152 -8.65 7.15 -14.43
CA SER A 152 -7.89 8.00 -13.51
C SER A 152 -8.10 7.52 -12.07
N LEU A 153 -7.02 7.12 -11.39
CA LEU A 153 -7.04 6.72 -9.99
C LEU A 153 -6.60 7.88 -9.11
N ASN A 154 -7.45 8.29 -8.17
CA ASN A 154 -7.25 9.47 -7.32
C ASN A 154 -7.30 9.06 -5.84
N PRO A 155 -6.15 8.70 -5.25
CA PRO A 155 -6.10 8.22 -3.87
C PRO A 155 -6.18 9.37 -2.86
N CYS A 156 -6.80 9.10 -1.72
CA CYS A 156 -6.75 9.95 -0.53
C CYS A 156 -6.94 9.12 0.73
N ALA A 157 -6.66 9.73 1.88
CA ALA A 157 -6.93 9.14 3.18
C ALA A 157 -7.89 10.03 3.98
N TYR A 158 -8.78 9.43 4.76
CA TYR A 158 -9.67 10.14 5.65
C TYR A 158 -9.58 9.59 7.08
N LEU A 159 -9.05 10.43 7.97
CA LEU A 159 -8.89 10.14 9.40
C LEU A 159 -10.03 10.79 10.20
N HIS A 160 -11.19 10.16 10.18
CA HIS A 160 -12.44 10.78 10.64
C HIS A 160 -12.56 10.98 12.16
N ASN A 161 -11.63 10.43 12.96
CA ASN A 161 -11.55 10.69 14.39
C ASN A 161 -10.40 11.64 14.78
N MET A 162 -9.57 12.06 13.81
CA MET A 162 -8.40 12.89 14.05
C MET A 162 -8.80 14.36 14.17
N GLU A 163 -8.47 14.98 15.30
CA GLU A 163 -8.80 16.39 15.56
C GLU A 163 -7.70 17.34 15.05
N SER A 164 -6.44 16.93 15.11
CA SER A 164 -5.29 17.78 14.78
C SER A 164 -4.52 17.23 13.58
N GLU A 165 -4.24 18.11 12.61
CA GLU A 165 -3.54 17.74 11.39
C GLU A 165 -2.01 17.73 11.52
N GLY A 166 -1.44 18.30 12.59
CA GLY A 166 -0.01 18.66 12.64
C GLY A 166 0.97 17.51 12.36
N VAL A 167 0.68 16.29 12.83
CA VAL A 167 1.53 15.11 12.59
C VAL A 167 1.27 14.50 11.20
N ILE A 168 0.00 14.37 10.82
CA ILE A 168 -0.41 13.72 9.57
C ILE A 168 -0.16 14.60 8.34
N LYS A 169 -0.11 15.92 8.51
CA LYS A 169 0.24 16.89 7.46
C LYS A 169 1.63 17.48 7.67
N HIS A 170 2.48 16.83 8.46
CA HIS A 170 3.85 17.32 8.68
C HIS A 170 4.61 17.38 7.36
N SER A 171 5.41 18.44 7.14
CA SER A 171 6.12 18.73 5.88
C SER A 171 7.00 17.59 5.37
N ARG A 172 7.54 16.76 6.26
CA ARG A 172 8.29 15.55 5.90
C ARG A 172 7.51 14.56 5.04
N TYR A 173 6.18 14.57 5.11
CA TYR A 173 5.29 13.68 4.35
C TYR A 173 4.72 14.37 3.11
N GLN A 174 5.15 15.59 2.77
CA GLN A 174 4.60 16.39 1.67
C GLN A 174 4.63 15.61 0.34
N HIS A 175 5.73 14.90 0.06
CA HIS A 175 5.86 14.08 -1.13
C HIS A 175 4.73 13.03 -1.28
N TYR A 176 4.22 12.50 -0.17
CA TYR A 176 3.08 11.57 -0.19
C TYR A 176 1.75 12.32 -0.24
N LEU A 177 1.63 13.41 0.53
CA LEU A 177 0.42 14.23 0.59
C LEU A 177 0.05 14.83 -0.77
N ASP A 178 1.05 15.17 -1.59
CA ASP A 178 0.86 15.66 -2.96
C ASP A 178 0.26 14.57 -3.88
N LYS A 179 0.55 13.30 -3.61
CA LYS A 179 0.06 12.15 -4.38
C LYS A 179 -1.28 11.62 -3.87
N ALA A 180 -1.47 11.64 -2.55
CA ALA A 180 -2.68 11.21 -1.87
C ALA A 180 -2.95 12.10 -0.65
N PRO A 181 -3.80 13.13 -0.75
CA PRO A 181 -4.05 14.02 0.37
C PRO A 181 -4.68 13.28 1.56
N SER A 182 -4.37 13.74 2.77
CA SER A 182 -5.00 13.25 4.00
C SER A 182 -5.97 14.29 4.54
N PHE A 183 -7.20 13.88 4.75
CA PHE A 183 -8.27 14.68 5.34
C PHE A 183 -8.48 14.23 6.79
N ILE A 184 -8.66 15.17 7.71
CA ILE A 184 -8.98 14.90 9.11
C ILE A 184 -10.47 15.15 9.39
N LYS A 185 -10.94 14.93 10.61
CA LYS A 185 -12.35 15.05 10.99
C LYS A 185 -13.01 16.37 10.57
N SER A 186 -12.28 17.48 10.65
CA SER A 186 -12.78 18.83 10.29
C SER A 186 -12.71 19.15 8.79
N ASP A 187 -12.12 18.28 7.97
CA ASP A 187 -11.92 18.51 6.54
C ASP A 187 -13.06 17.93 5.67
N THR A 188 -14.27 17.77 6.22
CA THR A 188 -15.41 17.16 5.52
C THR A 188 -15.69 17.82 4.18
N GLU A 189 -15.78 19.16 4.16
CA GLU A 189 -16.00 19.92 2.92
C GLU A 189 -14.85 19.75 1.92
N LYS A 190 -13.59 19.75 2.39
CA LYS A 190 -12.42 19.57 1.52
C LYS A 190 -12.39 18.18 0.87
N LEU A 191 -12.77 17.14 1.61
CA LEU A 191 -12.89 15.78 1.07
C LEU A 191 -14.05 15.69 0.06
N THR A 192 -15.19 16.30 0.37
CA THR A 192 -16.32 16.39 -0.57
C THR A 192 -15.92 17.11 -1.86
N ASP A 193 -15.21 18.23 -1.77
CA ASP A 193 -14.71 18.97 -2.93
C ASP A 193 -13.67 18.18 -3.72
N PHE A 194 -12.78 17.46 -3.05
CA PHE A 194 -11.83 16.54 -3.69
C PHE A 194 -12.57 15.45 -4.48
N ILE A 195 -13.63 14.85 -3.93
CA ILE A 195 -14.43 13.85 -4.65
C ILE A 195 -15.11 14.49 -5.88
N LYS A 196 -15.75 15.65 -5.71
CA LYS A 196 -16.44 16.37 -6.81
C LYS A 196 -15.49 16.78 -7.94
N GLN A 197 -14.22 17.04 -7.63
CA GLN A 197 -13.20 17.36 -8.63
C GLN A 197 -12.98 16.20 -9.62
N PHE A 198 -13.06 14.95 -9.15
CA PHE A 198 -12.79 13.77 -9.98
C PHE A 198 -14.05 13.04 -10.45
N ILE A 199 -15.15 13.14 -9.69
CA ILE A 199 -16.43 12.54 -9.99
C ILE A 199 -17.44 13.66 -10.23
N ARG A 200 -17.56 14.07 -11.49
CA ARG A 200 -18.49 15.10 -11.93
C ARG A 200 -19.85 14.54 -12.36
N TYR A 201 -19.83 13.36 -12.97
CA TYR A 201 -21.03 12.64 -13.41
C TYR A 201 -20.99 11.22 -12.86
N GLY A 202 -22.15 10.66 -12.54
CA GLY A 202 -22.24 9.27 -12.15
C GLY A 202 -22.11 8.35 -13.36
N ASP A 203 -21.84 7.08 -13.07
CA ASP A 203 -21.63 6.03 -14.06
C ASP A 203 -22.51 4.81 -13.81
N ALA A 204 -23.43 4.89 -12.85
CA ALA A 204 -24.24 3.79 -12.35
C ALA A 204 -23.41 2.54 -11.96
N GLY A 205 -22.17 2.75 -11.49
CA GLY A 205 -21.24 1.67 -11.13
C GLY A 205 -20.57 0.95 -12.29
N ARG A 206 -20.67 1.46 -13.53
CA ARG A 206 -20.05 0.86 -14.72
C ARG A 206 -18.53 0.74 -14.59
N VAL A 207 -17.84 1.79 -14.15
CA VAL A 207 -16.38 1.81 -14.00
C VAL A 207 -15.96 0.82 -12.91
N MET A 208 -16.73 0.72 -11.82
CA MET A 208 -16.48 -0.29 -10.80
C MET A 208 -16.65 -1.71 -11.34
N PHE A 209 -17.67 -1.94 -12.17
CA PHE A 209 -17.85 -3.22 -12.86
C PHE A 209 -16.68 -3.54 -13.80
N GLU A 210 -16.16 -2.55 -14.54
CA GLU A 210 -14.98 -2.68 -15.41
C GLU A 210 -13.73 -3.03 -14.61
N ILE A 211 -13.51 -2.38 -13.46
CA ILE A 211 -12.40 -2.69 -12.56
C ILE A 211 -12.56 -4.11 -11.98
N ASP A 212 -13.74 -4.53 -11.52
CA ASP A 212 -13.89 -5.84 -10.88
C ASP A 212 -13.81 -7.02 -11.86
N ASN A 213 -14.28 -6.82 -13.10
CA ASN A 213 -14.25 -7.84 -14.16
C ASN A 213 -13.04 -7.71 -15.09
N GLY A 214 -12.19 -6.72 -14.85
CA GLY A 214 -10.94 -6.53 -15.57
C GLY A 214 -10.06 -7.78 -15.48
N LYS A 215 -9.44 -8.16 -16.60
CA LYS A 215 -8.51 -9.29 -16.59
C LYS A 215 -7.34 -9.00 -15.65
N ILE A 216 -7.04 -9.98 -14.82
CA ILE A 216 -5.90 -9.92 -13.91
C ILE A 216 -4.63 -10.06 -14.76
N ARG A 217 -3.73 -9.09 -14.66
CA ARG A 217 -2.42 -9.18 -15.30
C ARG A 217 -1.43 -9.95 -14.43
N PRO A 218 -0.51 -10.73 -15.02
CA PRO A 218 0.62 -11.28 -14.29
C PRO A 218 1.48 -10.14 -13.72
N SER A 219 1.95 -10.27 -12.48
CA SER A 219 2.94 -9.35 -11.91
C SER A 219 4.16 -9.23 -12.84
N LYS A 220 4.69 -8.02 -13.02
CA LYS A 220 5.98 -7.82 -13.70
C LYS A 220 7.07 -8.65 -12.98
N ASN A 221 7.98 -9.27 -13.74
CA ASN A 221 9.02 -10.14 -13.20
C ASN A 221 9.97 -9.34 -12.27
N LEU A 222 10.15 -9.81 -11.04
CA LEU A 222 11.03 -9.21 -10.03
C LEU A 222 12.47 -9.04 -10.53
N ALA A 223 12.97 -9.99 -11.32
CA ALA A 223 14.31 -9.92 -11.87
C ALA A 223 14.48 -8.78 -12.89
N ASP A 224 13.52 -8.59 -13.80
CA ASP A 224 13.57 -7.51 -14.80
C ASP A 224 13.54 -6.12 -14.13
N LYS A 225 12.79 -6.03 -13.04
CA LYS A 225 12.64 -4.81 -12.24
C LYS A 225 13.88 -4.51 -11.38
N LEU A 226 14.61 -5.54 -10.93
CA LEU A 226 15.90 -5.34 -10.24
C LEU A 226 16.88 -4.53 -11.08
N LEU A 227 16.98 -4.82 -12.38
CA LEU A 227 17.85 -4.05 -13.28
C LEU A 227 17.41 -2.58 -13.35
N SER A 228 16.11 -2.33 -13.51
CA SER A 228 15.52 -0.98 -13.53
C SER A 228 15.81 -0.22 -12.23
N MET A 229 15.67 -0.88 -11.07
CA MET A 229 15.98 -0.29 -9.76
C MET A 229 17.46 0.05 -9.60
N LEU A 230 18.36 -0.83 -10.00
CA LEU A 230 19.80 -0.58 -9.96
C LEU A 230 20.26 0.53 -10.92
N GLN A 231 19.46 0.83 -11.95
CA GLN A 231 19.65 1.98 -12.84
C GLN A 231 19.07 3.29 -12.27
N GLY A 232 18.42 3.24 -11.11
CA GLY A 232 17.89 4.41 -10.40
C GLY A 232 16.42 4.70 -10.64
N ASN A 233 15.66 3.80 -11.29
CA ASN A 233 14.22 3.96 -11.44
C ASN A 233 13.49 3.49 -10.17
N GLU A 234 12.44 4.21 -9.79
CA GLU A 234 11.54 3.74 -8.73
C GLU A 234 10.67 2.59 -9.27
N GLU A 235 10.78 1.43 -8.63
CA GLU A 235 9.98 0.24 -8.93
C GLU A 235 9.52 -0.39 -7.62
N PHE A 236 8.42 -1.14 -7.64
CA PHE A 236 7.85 -1.85 -6.49
C PHE A 236 7.65 -0.97 -5.24
N PHE A 237 6.53 -0.27 -5.19
CA PHE A 237 6.13 0.42 -3.97
C PHE A 237 5.86 -0.59 -2.85
N MET A 238 6.52 -0.39 -1.71
CA MET A 238 6.33 -1.22 -0.53
C MET A 238 4.91 -1.05 0.00
N ILE A 239 4.18 -2.16 0.15
CA ILE A 239 2.80 -2.12 0.63
C ILE A 239 2.72 -2.55 2.10
N ASP A 240 2.01 -1.75 2.91
CA ASP A 240 1.77 -1.99 4.34
C ASP A 240 3.03 -2.43 5.12
N ASP A 241 2.99 -3.61 5.75
CA ASP A 241 4.06 -4.18 6.58
C ASP A 241 5.41 -4.22 5.87
N GLN A 242 5.43 -4.34 4.53
CA GLN A 242 6.68 -4.32 3.78
C GLN A 242 7.42 -2.99 3.97
N LYS A 243 6.70 -1.86 4.00
CA LYS A 243 7.30 -0.52 4.21
C LYS A 243 7.83 -0.39 5.63
N LEU A 244 7.07 -0.84 6.63
CA LEU A 244 7.53 -0.80 8.01
C LEU A 244 8.78 -1.64 8.23
N VAL A 245 8.82 -2.87 7.67
CA VAL A 245 9.99 -3.75 7.72
C VAL A 245 11.17 -3.09 7.02
N TYR A 246 10.96 -2.57 5.81
CA TYR A 246 11.98 -1.90 5.01
C TYR A 246 12.61 -0.73 5.76
N GLU A 247 11.79 0.20 6.27
CA GLU A 247 12.26 1.37 7.01
C GLU A 247 12.91 1.01 8.35
N THR A 248 12.42 -0.04 9.00
CA THR A 248 13.04 -0.56 10.22
C THR A 248 14.43 -1.13 9.93
N ALA A 249 14.57 -1.92 8.86
CA ALA A 249 15.86 -2.47 8.45
C ALA A 249 16.86 -1.36 8.07
N LEU A 250 16.43 -0.34 7.32
CA LEU A 250 17.28 0.81 6.97
C LEU A 250 17.71 1.57 8.23
N ASN A 251 16.77 1.86 9.13
CA ASN A 251 17.10 2.56 10.37
C ASN A 251 18.11 1.76 11.21
N LEU A 252 17.91 0.45 11.36
CA LEU A 252 18.83 -0.42 12.09
C LEU A 252 20.21 -0.51 11.42
N ALA A 253 20.27 -0.57 10.09
CA ALA A 253 21.53 -0.57 9.35
C ALA A 253 22.32 0.73 9.59
N GLN A 254 21.63 1.86 9.69
CA GLN A 254 22.25 3.17 9.95
C GLN A 254 22.68 3.36 11.42
N THR A 255 21.97 2.78 12.38
CA THR A 255 22.28 2.94 13.81
C THR A 255 23.20 1.85 14.36
N SER A 256 23.41 0.76 13.62
CA SER A 256 24.29 -0.32 14.04
C SER A 256 25.76 0.11 14.06
N THR A 257 26.52 -0.44 14.99
CA THR A 257 27.96 -0.20 15.12
C THR A 257 28.72 -1.50 15.33
N VAL A 258 30.06 -1.45 15.26
CA VAL A 258 30.90 -2.62 15.55
C VAL A 258 30.74 -3.17 16.98
N LYS A 259 30.23 -2.36 17.92
CA LYS A 259 29.96 -2.76 19.31
C LYS A 259 28.49 -3.09 19.59
N ASP A 260 27.59 -2.59 18.74
CA ASP A 260 26.15 -2.71 18.93
C ASP A 260 25.50 -3.17 17.61
N LYS A 261 25.35 -4.48 17.48
CA LYS A 261 24.88 -5.14 16.26
C LYS A 261 23.41 -5.50 16.42
N HIS A 262 22.63 -5.20 15.39
CA HIS A 262 21.21 -5.51 15.37
C HIS A 262 20.91 -6.71 14.45
N VAL A 263 19.92 -7.50 14.85
CA VAL A 263 19.34 -8.56 14.02
C VAL A 263 17.85 -8.31 13.91
N LEU A 264 17.36 -8.14 12.67
CA LEU A 264 15.94 -8.04 12.38
C LEU A 264 15.46 -9.35 11.77
N ILE A 265 14.56 -10.04 12.47
CA ILE A 265 13.92 -11.26 11.98
C ILE A 265 12.57 -10.87 11.37
N VAL A 266 12.37 -11.21 10.09
CA VAL A 266 11.15 -10.90 9.35
C VAL A 266 10.45 -12.21 9.00
N GLU A 267 9.32 -12.44 9.65
CA GLU A 267 8.47 -13.60 9.38
C GLU A 267 7.35 -13.23 8.40
N GLY A 268 7.01 -14.16 7.50
CA GLY A 268 5.91 -13.95 6.57
C GLY A 268 5.60 -15.20 5.77
N GLY A 269 4.33 -15.42 5.45
CA GLY A 269 3.89 -16.55 4.63
C GLY A 269 4.45 -16.53 3.20
N PRO A 270 4.21 -17.60 2.42
CA PRO A 270 4.48 -17.59 0.98
C PRO A 270 3.74 -16.44 0.28
N GLY A 271 4.39 -15.78 -0.68
CA GLY A 271 3.76 -14.72 -1.48
C GLY A 271 3.60 -13.36 -0.78
N THR A 272 4.08 -13.17 0.46
CA THR A 272 4.00 -11.87 1.15
C THR A 272 4.99 -10.81 0.66
N GLY A 273 5.82 -11.13 -0.35
CA GLY A 273 6.78 -10.21 -0.94
C GLY A 273 8.10 -10.04 -0.18
N LYS A 274 8.51 -10.99 0.67
CA LYS A 274 9.80 -10.95 1.39
C LYS A 274 11.00 -10.70 0.48
N SER A 275 11.08 -11.40 -0.65
CA SER A 275 12.17 -11.22 -1.61
C SER A 275 12.12 -9.84 -2.30
N VAL A 276 10.93 -9.23 -2.44
CA VAL A 276 10.78 -7.85 -2.92
C VAL A 276 11.38 -6.86 -1.92
N VAL A 277 11.09 -7.05 -0.62
CA VAL A 277 11.69 -6.26 0.47
C VAL A 277 13.21 -6.42 0.49
N ALA A 278 13.69 -7.66 0.43
CA ALA A 278 15.11 -7.97 0.47
C ALA A 278 15.91 -7.33 -0.68
N ILE A 279 15.38 -7.39 -1.91
CA ILE A 279 16.02 -6.76 -3.06
C ILE A 279 16.04 -5.24 -2.95
N ASN A 280 14.92 -4.62 -2.58
CA ASN A 280 14.87 -3.17 -2.40
C ASN A 280 15.85 -2.72 -1.30
N LEU A 281 15.97 -3.47 -0.21
CA LEU A 281 16.97 -3.20 0.81
C LEU A 281 18.39 -3.28 0.25
N LEU A 282 18.71 -4.30 -0.56
CA LEU A 282 20.02 -4.42 -1.18
C LEU A 282 20.34 -3.20 -2.05
N VAL A 283 19.41 -2.81 -2.91
CA VAL A 283 19.55 -1.64 -3.79
C VAL A 283 19.77 -0.37 -2.96
N GLN A 284 18.92 -0.13 -1.97
CA GLN A 284 18.97 1.08 -1.15
C GLN A 284 20.24 1.16 -0.30
N LEU A 285 20.63 0.08 0.36
CA LEU A 285 21.84 0.03 1.20
C LEU A 285 23.10 0.21 0.33
N THR A 286 23.15 -0.43 -0.84
CA THR A 286 24.22 -0.23 -1.82
C THR A 286 24.27 1.23 -2.29
N GLY A 287 23.11 1.84 -2.56
CA GLY A 287 23.00 3.26 -2.92
C GLY A 287 23.50 4.21 -1.82
N GLN A 288 23.32 3.83 -0.55
CA GLN A 288 23.90 4.52 0.62
C GLN A 288 25.40 4.25 0.83
N ARG A 289 26.03 3.51 -0.09
CA ARG A 289 27.45 3.10 -0.04
C ARG A 289 27.78 2.19 1.15
N LEU A 290 26.78 1.48 1.68
CA LEU A 290 26.98 0.44 2.67
C LEU A 290 27.39 -0.86 1.97
N VAL A 291 28.40 -1.53 2.51
CA VAL A 291 28.84 -2.84 2.04
C VAL A 291 27.78 -3.86 2.44
N SER A 292 26.89 -4.17 1.50
CA SER A 292 25.74 -5.02 1.70
C SER A 292 25.67 -6.17 0.71
N GLN A 293 25.15 -7.31 1.16
CA GLN A 293 24.98 -8.49 0.32
C GLN A 293 23.63 -9.17 0.55
N TYR A 294 23.06 -9.70 -0.53
CA TYR A 294 21.94 -10.62 -0.48
C TYR A 294 22.47 -12.06 -0.39
N VAL A 295 22.12 -12.74 0.69
CA VAL A 295 22.59 -14.06 1.06
C VAL A 295 21.45 -15.05 0.92
N THR A 296 21.66 -16.09 0.13
CA THR A 296 20.72 -17.22 0.04
C THR A 296 21.46 -18.53 -0.13
N LYS A 297 20.94 -19.60 0.46
CA LYS A 297 21.46 -20.96 0.24
C LYS A 297 21.12 -21.44 -1.17
N ASN A 298 20.03 -20.95 -1.76
CA ASN A 298 19.55 -21.36 -3.07
C ASN A 298 20.37 -20.74 -4.21
N ALA A 299 20.86 -21.57 -5.13
CA ALA A 299 21.61 -21.09 -6.30
C ALA A 299 20.70 -20.55 -7.40
N ALA A 300 19.44 -21.00 -7.48
CA ALA A 300 18.56 -20.66 -8.60
C ALA A 300 18.17 -19.16 -8.62
N PRO A 301 17.71 -18.52 -7.53
CA PRO A 301 17.45 -17.08 -7.53
C PRO A 301 18.69 -16.25 -7.86
N ARG A 302 19.86 -16.66 -7.36
CA ARG A 302 21.14 -15.98 -7.65
C ARG A 302 21.47 -16.04 -9.14
N ALA A 303 21.37 -17.23 -9.75
CA ALA A 303 21.62 -17.38 -11.19
C ALA A 303 20.65 -16.55 -12.04
N VAL A 304 19.39 -16.42 -11.62
CA VAL A 304 18.40 -15.57 -12.31
C VAL A 304 18.80 -14.09 -12.23
N TYR A 305 19.12 -13.58 -11.04
CA TYR A 305 19.54 -12.18 -10.90
C TYR A 305 20.87 -11.91 -11.63
N GLU A 306 21.85 -12.82 -11.52
CA GLU A 306 23.10 -12.73 -12.26
C GLU A 306 22.87 -12.66 -13.78
N SER A 307 21.97 -13.51 -14.30
CA SER A 307 21.62 -13.52 -15.72
C SER A 307 21.01 -12.19 -16.17
N VAL A 308 20.10 -11.61 -15.39
CA VAL A 308 19.42 -10.35 -15.76
C VAL A 308 20.36 -9.14 -15.67
N LEU A 309 21.34 -9.17 -14.75
CA LEU A 309 22.30 -8.07 -14.58
C LEU A 309 23.49 -8.15 -15.54
N THR A 310 23.73 -9.32 -16.14
CA THR A 310 24.82 -9.52 -17.09
C THR A 310 24.65 -8.61 -18.31
N GLY A 311 25.72 -7.90 -18.68
CA GLY A 311 25.72 -6.94 -19.78
C GLY A 311 25.43 -5.49 -19.36
N SER A 312 24.77 -5.29 -18.21
CA SER A 312 24.56 -3.96 -17.61
C SER A 312 25.58 -3.64 -16.51
N PHE A 313 26.03 -4.67 -15.78
CA PHE A 313 27.03 -4.55 -14.72
C PHE A 313 28.21 -5.49 -14.93
N THR A 314 29.36 -5.17 -14.34
CA THR A 314 30.53 -6.05 -14.38
C THR A 314 30.28 -7.30 -13.56
N ARG A 315 30.88 -8.43 -13.97
CA ARG A 315 30.77 -9.70 -13.22
C ARG A 315 31.15 -9.53 -11.75
N THR A 316 32.22 -8.79 -11.46
CA THR A 316 32.68 -8.49 -10.10
C THR A 316 31.64 -7.71 -9.30
N HIS A 317 30.97 -6.72 -9.91
CA HIS A 317 29.91 -5.98 -9.26
C HIS A 317 28.74 -6.89 -8.87
N ILE A 318 28.32 -7.77 -9.78
CA ILE A 318 27.22 -8.71 -9.55
C ILE A 318 27.58 -9.72 -8.45
N THR A 319 28.77 -10.34 -8.50
CA THR A 319 29.21 -11.30 -7.49
C THR A 319 29.41 -10.68 -6.11
N ASN A 320 29.61 -9.36 -6.04
CA ASN A 320 29.68 -8.63 -4.78
C ASN A 320 28.30 -8.34 -4.17
N LEU A 321 27.22 -8.41 -4.95
CA LEU A 321 25.85 -8.19 -4.47
C LEU A 321 25.19 -9.47 -3.97
N PHE A 322 25.50 -10.61 -4.58
CA PHE A 322 24.85 -11.90 -4.27
C PHE A 322 25.86 -12.92 -3.77
N SER A 323 25.58 -13.53 -2.63
CA SER A 323 26.47 -14.51 -2.01
C SER A 323 25.74 -15.73 -1.48
N GLY A 324 26.47 -16.85 -1.39
CA GLY A 324 26.00 -18.04 -0.71
C GLY A 324 26.45 -18.04 0.75
N SER A 325 25.66 -18.62 1.66
CA SER A 325 25.99 -18.62 3.10
C SER A 325 27.34 -19.26 3.42
N GLY A 326 27.84 -20.19 2.59
CA GLY A 326 29.14 -20.82 2.75
C GLY A 326 30.34 -19.88 2.58
N ALA A 327 30.17 -18.70 1.97
CA ALA A 327 31.24 -17.73 1.76
C ALA A 327 31.71 -17.04 3.06
N TYR A 328 30.91 -17.11 4.13
CA TYR A 328 31.13 -16.35 5.36
C TYR A 328 31.93 -17.10 6.44
N THR A 329 32.30 -18.35 6.22
CA THR A 329 32.99 -19.19 7.23
C THR A 329 34.41 -18.72 7.54
N ASN A 330 35.05 -18.03 6.60
CA ASN A 330 36.41 -17.49 6.72
C ASN A 330 36.45 -15.96 6.62
N THR A 331 35.33 -15.27 6.81
CA THR A 331 35.26 -13.81 6.73
C THR A 331 35.67 -13.19 8.06
N ASP A 332 36.53 -12.17 7.99
CA ASP A 332 36.88 -11.36 9.16
C ASP A 332 35.65 -10.66 9.77
N ALA A 333 35.70 -10.38 11.07
CA ALA A 333 34.64 -9.67 11.73
C ALA A 333 34.48 -8.24 11.19
N ASN A 334 33.24 -7.78 11.04
CA ASN A 334 32.89 -6.40 10.67
C ASN A 334 33.29 -5.97 9.24
N VAL A 335 33.39 -6.92 8.31
CA VAL A 335 33.60 -6.64 6.88
C VAL A 335 32.38 -6.04 6.20
N PHE A 336 31.18 -6.43 6.63
CA PHE A 336 29.91 -6.01 6.03
C PHE A 336 29.14 -5.09 6.96
N ASP A 337 28.55 -4.04 6.38
CA ASP A 337 27.67 -3.12 7.09
C ASP A 337 26.27 -3.74 7.29
N ALA A 338 25.79 -4.50 6.31
CA ALA A 338 24.50 -5.19 6.38
C ALA A 338 24.49 -6.49 5.58
N LEU A 339 23.85 -7.54 6.11
CA LEU A 339 23.59 -8.78 5.38
C LEU A 339 22.09 -9.02 5.33
N ILE A 340 21.57 -9.24 4.12
CA ILE A 340 20.16 -9.54 3.88
C ILE A 340 20.07 -11.03 3.59
N VAL A 341 19.57 -11.80 4.56
CA VAL A 341 19.54 -13.27 4.45
C VAL A 341 18.13 -13.72 4.10
N ASP A 342 17.96 -14.32 2.92
CA ASP A 342 16.70 -14.92 2.47
C ASP A 342 16.75 -16.45 2.63
N GLU A 343 15.60 -17.06 2.93
CA GLU A 343 15.48 -18.49 3.27
C GLU A 343 16.39 -18.94 4.44
N ALA A 344 16.46 -18.12 5.50
CA ALA A 344 17.34 -18.31 6.66
C ALA A 344 17.08 -19.61 7.43
#